data_AF-A0A0S2ZKT6-F1
#
_entry.id   AF-A0A0S2ZKT6-F1
#
_cell.length_a   1.000
_cell.length_b   1.000
_cell.length_c   1.000
_cell.angle_alpha   90.00
_cell.angle_beta   90.00
_cell.angle_gamma   90.00
#
_symmetry.space_group_name_H-M   'P 1'
#
loop_
_entity.id
_entity.type
_entity.pdbx_description
1 polymer ?
#
loop_
_entity_poly.entity_id
_entity_poly.type
_entity_poly.pdbx_seq_one_letter_code
_entity_poly.pdbx_strand_id
1 'polypeptide(L)' 'MFDDKKPSCFVVESYNTNSKNLLPKKNKKICKKCGSYMTKRKNLKTSEEFFGCFHYPKCNYTESL' A
#
# COMPACT_ATOMS: atom_id res chain seq x y z
N MET A 1 -28.82 -2.42 -25.03
CA MET A 1 -27.53 -3.11 -24.85
C MET A 1 -27.02 -2.73 -23.48
N PHE A 2 -27.02 -3.68 -22.55
CA PHE A 2 -26.82 -3.53 -21.10
C PHE A 2 -25.53 -4.31 -20.76
N ASP A 3 -24.60 -3.94 -19.85
CA ASP A 3 -24.68 -3.22 -18.59
C ASP A 3 -23.29 -2.65 -18.17
N ASP A 4 -23.19 -1.36 -17.84
CA ASP A 4 -21.96 -0.70 -17.32
C ASP A 4 -21.62 -1.05 -15.85
N LYS A 5 -22.39 -1.96 -15.23
CA LYS A 5 -22.13 -2.43 -13.85
C LYS A 5 -21.39 -3.76 -13.78
N LYS A 6 -20.94 -4.29 -14.93
CA LYS A 6 -20.22 -5.56 -14.99
C LYS A 6 -18.77 -5.33 -15.42
N PRO A 7 -17.84 -5.06 -14.48
CA PRO A 7 -16.43 -5.25 -14.80
C PRO A 7 -16.22 -6.69 -15.26
N SER A 8 -15.30 -6.87 -16.19
CA SER A 8 -15.04 -8.13 -16.88
C SER A 8 -14.93 -9.31 -15.92
N CYS A 9 -15.40 -10.46 -16.39
CA CYS A 9 -15.47 -11.76 -15.72
C CYS A 9 -14.09 -12.34 -15.27
N PHE A 10 -13.03 -11.53 -15.24
CA PHE A 10 -11.70 -11.94 -14.82
C PHE A 10 -11.56 -11.73 -13.30
N VAL A 11 -12.16 -12.67 -12.55
CA VAL A 11 -11.79 -13.03 -11.17
C VAL A 11 -12.19 -11.96 -10.13
N VAL A 12 -13.44 -11.93 -9.64
CA VAL A 12 -13.92 -12.75 -8.50
C VAL A 12 -12.79 -13.08 -7.52
N GLU A 13 -12.62 -12.28 -6.46
CA GLU A 13 -13.05 -12.73 -5.13
C GLU A 13 -12.83 -11.65 -4.05
N SER A 14 -13.94 -11.33 -3.37
CA SER A 14 -13.97 -11.12 -1.92
C SER A 14 -13.30 -9.87 -1.33
N TYR A 15 -14.16 -8.87 -1.14
CA TYR A 15 -14.34 -8.11 0.09
C TYR A 15 -14.22 -8.99 1.37
N ASN A 16 -13.04 -9.54 1.67
CA ASN A 16 -12.81 -10.22 2.95
C ASN A 16 -12.65 -9.19 4.07
N THR A 17 -13.79 -8.74 4.61
CA THR A 17 -13.89 -8.22 5.97
C THR A 17 -13.44 -9.30 6.96
N ASN A 18 -12.63 -8.90 7.94
CA ASN A 18 -12.07 -9.66 9.08
C ASN A 18 -10.73 -10.40 8.89
N SER A 19 -9.65 -9.73 9.30
CA SER A 19 -8.64 -10.40 10.12
C SER A 19 -8.32 -9.55 11.35
N LYS A 20 -8.17 -10.27 12.46
CA LYS A 20 -8.34 -9.88 13.85
C LYS A 20 -7.04 -9.29 14.41
N ASN A 21 -7.17 -8.44 15.42
CA ASN A 21 -6.17 -8.09 16.45
C ASN A 21 -4.69 -8.06 16.03
N LEU A 22 -4.15 -6.86 15.79
CA LEU A 22 -2.79 -6.53 16.20
C LEU A 22 -2.74 -5.05 16.61
N LEU A 23 -2.54 -4.83 17.91
CA LEU A 23 -1.87 -3.71 18.60
C LEU A 23 -1.89 -2.32 17.91
N PRO A 24 -2.20 -1.22 18.63
CA PRO A 24 -2.14 0.16 18.10
C PRO A 24 -0.68 0.56 17.82
N LYS A 25 -0.08 -0.01 16.79
CA LYS A 25 1.28 0.26 16.36
C LYS A 25 1.28 0.20 14.86
N LYS A 26 1.08 1.37 14.26
CA LYS A 26 2.03 1.94 13.29
C LYS A 26 1.37 3.19 12.71
N ASN A 27 2.01 4.33 12.92
CA ASN A 27 1.81 5.54 12.16
C ASN A 27 1.79 5.17 10.67
N LYS A 28 0.60 5.03 10.09
CA LYS A 28 0.44 4.77 8.66
C LYS A 28 0.82 6.07 7.97
N LYS A 29 2.10 6.19 7.59
CA LYS A 29 2.62 7.33 6.83
C LYS A 29 1.94 7.35 5.47
N ILE A 30 1.35 8.50 5.14
CA ILE A 30 0.76 8.77 3.84
C ILE A 30 1.80 9.51 3.00
N CYS A 31 1.99 9.05 1.78
CA CYS A 31 2.87 9.69 0.81
C CYS A 31 2.29 11.05 0.40
N LYS A 32 3.05 12.13 0.61
CA LYS A 32 2.62 13.48 0.22
C LYS A 32 2.55 13.69 -1.30
N LYS A 33 3.19 12.82 -2.08
CA LYS A 33 3.24 12.93 -3.55
C LYS A 33 2.02 12.31 -4.24
N CYS A 34 1.51 11.19 -3.73
CA CYS A 34 0.44 10.42 -4.38
C CYS A 34 -0.73 10.06 -3.45
N GLY A 35 -0.68 10.45 -2.17
CA GLY A 35 -1.71 10.14 -1.19
C GLY A 35 -1.82 8.65 -0.81
N SER A 36 -0.94 7.80 -1.34
CA SER A 36 -0.94 6.37 -1.06
C SER A 36 -0.23 6.04 0.25
N TYR A 37 -0.45 4.84 0.77
CA TYR A 37 0.26 4.39 1.97
C TYR A 37 1.74 4.15 1.70
N MET A 38 2.55 4.41 2.72
CA MET A 38 3.96 4.11 2.75
C MET A 38 4.21 2.85 3.59
N THR A 39 5.18 2.05 3.17
CA THR A 39 5.63 0.88 3.89
C THR A 39 7.06 1.08 4.38
N LYS A 40 7.39 0.52 5.55
CA LYS A 40 8.79 0.43 5.97
C LYS A 40 9.52 -0.54 5.04
N ARG A 41 10.65 -0.12 4.52
CA ARG A 41 11.61 -0.91 3.75
C ARG A 41 12.95 -0.80 4.45
N LYS A 42 13.80 -1.80 4.28
CA LYS A 42 15.15 -1.80 4.80
C LYS A 42 16.12 -1.74 3.63
N ASN A 43 17.11 -0.86 3.71
CA ASN A 43 18.20 -0.84 2.77
C ASN A 43 19.12 -2.04 3.06
N LEU A 44 19.35 -2.90 2.08
CA LEU A 44 20.20 -4.09 2.24
C LEU A 44 21.67 -3.73 2.49
N LYS A 45 22.14 -2.58 1.98
CA LYS A 45 23.54 -2.16 2.08
C LYS A 45 23.86 -1.50 3.42
N THR A 46 23.05 -0.53 3.82
CA THR A 46 23.28 0.25 5.05
C THR A 46 22.53 -0.31 6.26
N SER A 47 21.64 -1.30 6.05
CA SER A 47 20.70 -1.80 7.06
C SER A 47 19.75 -0.75 7.66
N GLU A 48 19.70 0.44 7.08
CA GLU A 48 18.81 1.52 7.50
C GLU A 48 17.36 1.25 7.08
N GLU A 49 16.43 1.53 7.98
CA GLU A 49 15.01 1.48 7.68
C GLU A 49 14.54 2.83 7.11
N PHE A 50 13.71 2.78 6.07
CA PHE A 50 13.11 3.95 5.45
C PHE A 50 11.66 3.68 5.04
N PHE A 51 10.84 4.71 4.96
CA PHE A 51 9.50 4.61 4.39
C PHE A 51 9.56 4.75 2.87
N GLY A 52 9.13 3.72 2.15
CA GLY A 52 8.96 3.74 0.70
C GLY A 52 7.49 3.78 0.31
N CYS A 53 7.15 4.53 -0.74
CA CYS A 53 5.80 4.51 -1.30
C CYS A 53 5.43 3.12 -1.84
N PHE A 54 4.19 2.68 -1.59
CA PHE A 54 3.69 1.41 -2.12
C PHE A 54 3.63 1.38 -3.66
N HIS A 55 3.34 2.52 -4.29
CA HIS A 55 3.21 2.64 -5.74
C HIS A 55 4.55 2.72 -6.51
N TYR A 56 5.70 2.42 -5.92
CA TYR A 56 6.96 2.34 -6.66
C TYR A 56 6.86 1.30 -7.81
N PRO A 57 7.30 1.58 -9.06
CA PRO A 57 8.10 2.74 -9.53
C PRO A 57 7.29 3.95 -10.01
N LYS A 58 5.96 3.92 -9.97
CA LYS A 58 5.11 5.06 -10.35
C LYS A 58 5.27 6.25 -9.40
N CYS A 59 5.59 5.97 -8.12
CA CYS A 59 5.88 7.00 -7.13
C CYS A 59 7.19 6.69 -6.38
N ASN A 60 8.22 7.50 -6.63
CA ASN A 60 9.57 7.36 -6.07
C ASN A 60 9.77 8.14 -4.76
N TYR A 61 8.69 8.44 -4.05
CA TYR A 61 8.79 9.17 -2.78
C TYR A 61 9.26 8.24 -1.67
N THR A 62 10.29 8.68 -0.95
CA THR A 62 10.88 8.00 0.20
C THR A 62 11.07 9.00 1.33
N GLU A 63 10.85 8.56 2.57
CA GLU A 63 11.19 9.31 3.78
C GLU A 63 12.09 8.45 4.65
N SER A 64 13.09 9.05 5.32
CA SER A 64 13.86 8.37 6.36
C SER A 64 12.97 8.05 7.57
N LEU A 65 13.25 6.93 8.26
CA LEU A 65 12.58 6.60 9.51
C LEU A 65 13.03 7.54 10.64
#